data_AF-A0A9E2ZKS8-F1
#
_entry.id   AF-A0A9E2ZKS8-F1
#
_cell.length_a   1.000
_cell.length_b   1.000
_cell.length_c   1.000
_cell.angle_alpha   90.00
_cell.angle_beta   90.00
_cell.angle_gamma   90.00
#
_symmetry.space_group_name_H-M   'P 1'
#
loop_
_entity.id
_entity.type
_entity.pdbx_description
1 polymer ?
#
loop_
_entity_poly.entity_id
_entity_poly.type
_entity_poly.pdbx_seq_one_letter_code
_entity_poly.pdbx_strand_id
1 'polypeptide(L)'
;MGSATSKVEARKAARQAQAAAQAAAALRAKLNVEDLATFFAAQSRADAVEEWLVQQQGKLHAEADGRRAAQRRTAGAALRSIRDRGETTRSVAALAGISETVVRALIKEAATPSGSSGSGRG
;
A
#
# COMPACT_ATOMS: atom_id res chain seq x y z
N MET A 1 32.12 -59.90 -43.88
CA MET A 1 32.67 -59.07 -42.78
C MET A 1 32.10 -57.64 -42.84
N GLY A 2 30.82 -57.41 -42.48
CA GLY A 2 30.19 -56.08 -42.62
C GLY A 2 29.23 -55.65 -41.48
N SER A 3 29.05 -56.47 -40.45
CA SER A 3 28.04 -56.22 -39.39
C SER A 3 28.61 -55.52 -38.13
N ALA A 4 29.90 -55.69 -37.84
CA ALA A 4 30.49 -55.11 -36.62
C ALA A 4 30.76 -53.60 -36.76
N THR A 5 31.29 -53.15 -37.91
CA THR A 5 31.58 -51.74 -38.20
C THR A 5 30.30 -50.89 -38.21
N SER A 6 29.23 -51.37 -38.85
CA SER A 6 27.94 -50.68 -38.90
C SER A 6 27.27 -50.56 -37.52
N LYS A 7 27.44 -51.56 -36.65
CA LYS A 7 26.96 -51.49 -35.25
C LYS A 7 27.74 -50.48 -34.40
N VAL A 8 29.05 -50.33 -34.62
CA VAL A 8 29.87 -49.31 -33.94
C VAL A 8 29.48 -47.90 -34.40
N GLU A 9 29.29 -47.70 -35.70
CA GLU A 9 28.85 -46.42 -36.26
C GLU A 9 27.44 -46.04 -35.79
N ALA A 10 26.51 -46.99 -35.76
CA ALA A 10 25.16 -46.77 -35.22
C ALA A 10 25.19 -46.36 -33.73
N ARG A 11 26.04 -47.00 -32.92
CA ARG A 11 26.23 -46.62 -31.52
C ARG A 11 26.85 -45.23 -31.37
N LYS A 12 27.78 -44.86 -32.24
CA LYS A 12 28.39 -43.51 -32.26
C LYS A 12 27.34 -42.46 -32.61
N ALA A 13 26.54 -42.69 -33.65
CA ALA A 13 25.45 -41.80 -34.06
C ALA A 13 24.40 -41.63 -32.95
N ALA A 14 23.98 -42.72 -32.30
CA ALA A 14 23.03 -42.67 -31.18
C ALA A 14 23.57 -41.84 -30.01
N ARG A 15 24.85 -42.01 -29.64
CA ARG A 15 25.50 -41.21 -28.58
C ARG A 15 25.58 -39.72 -28.93
N GLN A 16 25.89 -39.39 -30.19
CA GLN A 16 25.94 -38.01 -30.65
C GLN A 16 24.56 -37.35 -30.63
N ALA A 17 23.52 -38.05 -31.10
CA ALA A 17 22.15 -37.58 -31.04
C ALA A 17 21.68 -37.35 -29.61
N GLN A 18 22.00 -38.27 -28.69
CA GLN A 18 21.71 -38.11 -27.27
C GLN A 18 22.47 -36.90 -26.68
N ALA A 19 23.76 -36.75 -26.97
CA ALA A 19 24.55 -35.62 -26.47
C ALA A 19 23.99 -34.27 -26.96
N ALA A 20 23.59 -34.18 -28.23
CA ALA A 20 22.97 -32.98 -28.79
C ALA A 20 21.62 -32.67 -28.11
N ALA A 21 20.77 -33.67 -27.90
CA ALA A 21 19.50 -33.50 -27.20
C ALA A 21 19.70 -33.05 -25.74
N GLN A 22 20.69 -33.60 -25.05
CA GLN A 22 21.04 -33.20 -23.68
C GLN A 22 21.59 -31.78 -23.63
N ALA A 23 22.45 -31.38 -24.58
CA ALA A 23 22.95 -30.01 -24.67
C ALA A 23 21.81 -29.01 -24.92
N ALA A 24 20.88 -29.33 -25.81
CA ALA A 24 19.71 -28.48 -26.08
C ALA A 24 18.75 -28.40 -24.87
N ALA A 25 18.58 -29.50 -24.13
CA ALA A 25 17.81 -29.49 -22.89
C ALA A 25 18.50 -28.65 -21.80
N ALA A 26 19.81 -28.79 -21.65
CA ALA A 26 20.59 -28.03 -20.68
C ALA A 26 20.57 -26.52 -20.97
N LEU A 27 20.67 -26.12 -22.26
CA LEU A 27 20.58 -24.71 -22.64
C LEU A 27 19.20 -24.13 -22.31
N ARG A 28 18.12 -24.83 -22.66
CA ARG A 28 16.76 -24.41 -22.31
C ARG A 28 16.56 -24.30 -20.80
N ALA A 29 17.06 -25.27 -20.04
CA ALA A 29 16.98 -25.22 -18.59
C ALA A 29 17.68 -23.99 -18.00
N LYS A 30 18.86 -23.61 -18.53
CA LYS A 30 19.56 -22.40 -18.10
C LYS A 30 18.76 -21.14 -18.40
N LEU A 31 18.28 -20.98 -19.63
CA LEU A 31 17.47 -19.82 -20.03
C LEU A 31 16.19 -19.72 -19.19
N ASN A 32 15.49 -20.84 -18.96
CA ASN A 32 14.31 -20.86 -18.12
C ASN A 32 14.61 -20.42 -16.68
N VAL A 33 15.77 -20.79 -16.12
CA VAL A 33 16.15 -20.36 -14.76
C VAL A 33 16.40 -18.85 -14.71
N GLU A 34 17.07 -18.29 -15.70
CA GLU A 34 17.32 -16.84 -15.79
C GLU A 34 16.00 -16.05 -15.94
N ASP A 35 15.10 -16.53 -16.80
CA ASP A 35 13.78 -15.93 -17.00
C ASP A 35 12.92 -16.03 -15.73
N LEU A 36 12.92 -17.18 -15.06
CA LEU A 36 12.18 -17.37 -13.81
C LEU A 36 12.73 -16.49 -12.68
N ALA A 37 14.05 -16.33 -12.58
CA ALA A 37 14.63 -15.40 -11.62
C ALA A 37 14.15 -13.96 -11.87
N THR A 38 14.14 -13.53 -13.13
CA THR A 38 13.59 -12.23 -13.53
C THR A 38 12.12 -12.10 -13.18
N PHE A 39 11.32 -13.13 -13.46
CA PHE A 39 9.89 -13.19 -13.17
C PHE A 39 9.60 -13.04 -11.66
N PHE A 40 10.24 -13.85 -10.82
CA PHE A 40 10.02 -13.79 -9.37
C PHE A 40 10.48 -12.46 -8.76
N ALA A 41 11.59 -11.90 -9.25
CA ALA A 41 12.03 -10.57 -8.83
C ALA A 41 11.03 -9.47 -9.24
N ALA A 42 10.44 -9.57 -10.43
CA ALA A 42 9.40 -8.64 -10.88
C ALA A 42 8.13 -8.76 -10.03
N GLN A 43 7.68 -9.98 -9.73
CA GLN A 43 6.52 -10.22 -8.87
C GLN A 43 6.73 -9.65 -7.47
N SER A 44 7.89 -9.93 -6.85
CA SER A 44 8.21 -9.39 -5.53
C SER A 44 8.24 -7.86 -5.50
N ARG A 45 8.75 -7.22 -6.56
CA ARG A 45 8.70 -5.75 -6.67
C ARG A 45 7.28 -5.22 -6.86
N ALA A 46 6.43 -5.92 -7.61
CA ALA A 46 5.03 -5.55 -7.75
C ALA A 46 4.30 -5.63 -6.40
N ASP A 47 4.51 -6.71 -5.63
CA ASP A 47 3.92 -6.87 -4.31
C ASP A 47 4.38 -5.76 -3.34
N ALA A 48 5.67 -5.38 -3.40
CA ALA A 48 6.21 -4.27 -2.63
C ALA A 48 5.60 -2.91 -3.01
N VAL A 49 5.24 -2.70 -4.30
CA VAL A 49 4.54 -1.48 -4.74
C VAL A 49 3.13 -1.43 -4.16
N GLU A 50 2.41 -2.55 -4.12
CA GLU A 50 1.08 -2.61 -3.50
C GLU A 50 1.14 -2.33 -1.99
N GLU A 51 2.09 -2.92 -1.28
CA GLU A 51 2.29 -2.63 0.14
C GLU A 51 2.60 -1.14 0.37
N TRP A 52 3.50 -0.57 -0.43
CA TRP A 52 3.81 0.85 -0.39
C TRP A 52 2.56 1.70 -0.63
N LEU A 53 1.72 1.35 -1.61
CA LEU A 53 0.50 2.09 -1.92
C LEU A 53 -0.48 2.09 -0.74
N VAL A 54 -0.72 0.93 -0.12
CA VAL A 54 -1.57 0.81 1.08
C VAL A 54 -1.05 1.71 2.20
N GLN A 55 0.26 1.71 2.44
CA GLN A 55 0.87 2.57 3.45
C GLN A 55 0.69 4.07 3.13
N GLN A 56 0.85 4.49 1.86
CA GLN A 56 0.64 5.89 1.47
C GLN A 56 -0.82 6.31 1.62
N GLN A 57 -1.77 5.47 1.19
CA GLN A 57 -3.19 5.74 1.39
C GLN A 57 -3.52 5.88 2.88
N GLY A 58 -3.00 5.00 3.73
CA GLY A 58 -3.16 5.10 5.18
C GLY A 58 -2.67 6.44 5.76
N LYS A 59 -1.49 6.91 5.32
CA LYS A 59 -0.95 8.23 5.72
C LYS A 59 -1.86 9.37 5.28
N LEU A 60 -2.33 9.36 4.03
CA LEU A 60 -3.22 10.37 3.49
C LEU A 60 -4.57 10.40 4.21
N HIS A 61 -5.12 9.24 4.55
CA HIS A 61 -6.36 9.14 5.35
C HIS A 61 -6.18 9.76 6.74
N ALA A 62 -5.11 9.40 7.44
CA ALA A 62 -4.81 9.95 8.76
C ALA A 62 -4.59 11.48 8.72
N GLU A 63 -3.90 11.97 7.69
CA GLU A 63 -3.71 13.41 7.48
C GLU A 63 -5.04 14.12 7.21
N ALA A 64 -5.88 13.56 6.34
CA ALA A 64 -7.19 14.11 6.04
C ALA A 64 -8.10 14.15 7.28
N ASP A 65 -8.06 13.10 8.12
CA ASP A 65 -8.78 13.07 9.39
C ASP A 65 -8.27 14.10 10.38
N GLY A 66 -6.94 14.26 10.49
CA GLY A 66 -6.32 15.31 11.31
C GLY A 66 -6.76 16.71 10.87
N ARG A 67 -6.74 16.99 9.56
CA ARG A 67 -7.21 18.26 8.99
C ARG A 67 -8.70 18.48 9.26
N ARG A 68 -9.56 17.48 9.05
CA ARG A 68 -10.99 17.55 9.36
C ARG A 68 -11.25 17.82 10.85
N ALA A 69 -10.53 17.13 11.73
CA ALA A 69 -10.64 17.32 13.18
C ALA A 69 -10.19 18.72 13.61
N ALA A 70 -9.15 19.28 12.98
CA ALA A 70 -8.73 20.66 13.23
C ALA A 70 -9.83 21.67 12.84
N GLN A 71 -10.44 21.50 11.67
CA GLN A 71 -11.54 22.37 11.24
C GLN A 71 -12.77 22.27 12.15
N ARG A 72 -13.14 21.05 12.59
CA ARG A 72 -14.22 20.86 13.56
C ARG A 72 -13.95 21.54 14.89
N ARG A 73 -12.72 21.49 15.40
CA ARG A 73 -12.32 22.22 16.61
C ARG A 73 -12.44 23.72 16.43
N THR A 74 -11.97 24.28 15.31
CA THR A 74 -12.14 25.71 15.00
C THR A 74 -13.61 26.10 14.95
N ALA A 75 -14.45 25.31 14.27
CA ALA A 75 -15.88 25.55 14.20
C ALA A 75 -16.53 25.52 15.60
N GLY A 76 -16.22 24.49 16.40
CA GLY A 76 -16.71 24.36 17.77
C GLY A 76 -16.27 25.51 18.69
N ALA A 77 -15.05 26.01 18.54
CA ALA A 77 -14.57 27.17 19.27
C ALA A 77 -15.35 28.44 18.90
N ALA A 78 -15.64 28.64 17.61
CA ALA A 78 -16.48 29.76 17.16
C ALA A 78 -17.92 29.67 17.73
N LEU A 79 -18.55 28.50 17.67
CA LEU A 79 -19.89 28.29 18.25
C LEU A 79 -19.91 28.51 19.76
N ARG A 80 -18.86 28.08 20.47
CA ARG A 80 -18.68 28.36 21.89
C ARG A 80 -18.60 29.87 22.15
N SER A 81 -17.79 30.60 21.38
CA SER A 81 -17.69 32.06 21.53
C SER A 81 -19.02 32.78 21.30
N ILE A 82 -19.89 32.29 20.41
CA ILE A 82 -21.24 32.85 20.24
C ILE A 82 -22.07 32.61 21.51
N ARG A 83 -22.04 31.38 22.06
CA ARG A 83 -22.74 31.04 23.30
C ARG A 83 -22.24 31.83 24.50
N ASP A 84 -20.93 32.05 24.60
CA ASP A 84 -20.30 32.79 25.71
C ASP A 84 -20.67 34.29 25.67
N ARG A 85 -21.19 34.80 24.55
CA ARG A 85 -21.79 36.15 24.44
C ARG A 85 -23.25 36.21 24.91
N GLY A 86 -23.82 35.10 25.38
CA GLY A 86 -25.19 35.02 25.92
C GLY A 86 -26.21 34.32 25.02
N GLU A 87 -25.82 33.86 23.82
CA GLU A 87 -26.74 33.12 22.94
C GLU A 87 -27.08 31.73 23.49
N THR A 88 -28.33 31.32 23.31
CA THR A 88 -28.76 29.95 23.66
C THR A 88 -28.30 28.93 22.62
N THR A 89 -28.16 27.66 23.00
CA THR A 89 -27.79 26.59 22.05
C THR A 89 -28.78 26.49 20.88
N ARG A 90 -30.07 26.74 21.15
CA ARG A 90 -31.13 26.79 20.13
C ARG A 90 -30.90 27.93 19.13
N SER A 91 -30.58 29.14 19.63
CA SER A 91 -30.28 30.30 18.79
C SER A 91 -29.05 30.04 17.92
N VAL A 92 -27.96 29.54 18.51
CA VAL A 92 -26.73 29.17 17.78
C VAL A 92 -27.01 28.14 16.68
N ALA A 93 -27.84 27.13 16.97
CA ALA A 93 -28.25 26.12 15.99
C ALA A 93 -29.02 26.75 14.81
N ALA A 94 -29.98 27.63 15.10
CA ALA A 94 -30.72 28.35 14.08
C ALA A 94 -29.84 29.27 13.23
N LEU A 95 -28.90 30.01 13.86
CA LEU A 95 -27.95 30.89 13.16
C LEU A 95 -26.99 30.12 12.25
N ALA A 96 -26.53 28.94 12.69
CA ALA A 96 -25.60 28.11 11.93
C ALA A 96 -26.27 27.17 10.92
N GLY A 97 -27.61 27.05 10.94
CA GLY A 97 -28.34 26.15 10.05
C GLY A 97 -28.10 24.66 10.32
N ILE A 98 -27.77 24.30 11.56
CA ILE A 98 -27.49 22.92 11.99
C ILE A 98 -28.30 22.55 13.23
N SER A 99 -28.38 21.26 13.58
CA SER A 99 -29.15 20.84 14.75
C SER A 99 -28.45 21.19 16.08
N GLU A 100 -29.22 21.38 17.15
CA GLU A 100 -28.68 21.62 18.50
C GLU A 100 -27.72 20.51 18.96
N THR A 101 -27.97 19.27 18.54
CA THR A 101 -27.10 18.13 18.83
C THR A 101 -25.72 18.30 18.21
N VAL A 102 -25.65 18.76 16.95
CA VAL A 102 -24.38 19.02 16.26
C VAL A 102 -23.64 20.20 16.91
N VAL A 103 -24.35 21.26 17.30
CA VAL A 103 -23.75 22.40 18.04
C VAL A 103 -23.10 21.92 19.33
N ARG A 104 -23.81 21.13 20.14
CA ARG A 104 -23.28 20.59 21.41
C ARG A 104 -22.06 19.70 21.17
N ALA A 105 -22.10 18.85 20.14
CA ALA A 105 -20.99 17.97 19.78
C ALA A 105 -19.73 18.77 19.39
N LEU A 106 -19.86 19.75 18.48
CA LEU A 106 -18.73 20.58 18.04
C LEU A 106 -18.14 21.42 19.18
N ILE A 107 -18.98 22.04 20.01
CA ILE A 107 -18.51 22.80 21.20
C ILE A 107 -17.75 21.89 22.17
N LYS A 108 -18.21 20.64 22.35
CA LYS A 108 -17.53 19.63 23.18
C LYS A 108 -16.20 19.21 22.57
N GLU A 109 -16.15 18.91 21.27
CA GLU A 109 -14.93 18.55 20.54
C GLU A 109 -13.84 19.64 20.66
N ALA A 110 -14.24 20.91 20.60
CA ALA A 110 -13.34 22.05 20.78
C ALA A 110 -12.82 22.21 22.23
N ALA A 111 -13.52 21.64 23.22
CA ALA A 111 -13.12 21.69 24.63
C ALA A 111 -12.00 20.72 24.98
N THR A 112 -11.88 19.64 24.21
CA THR A 112 -10.83 18.62 24.39
C THR A 112 -9.51 19.20 23.89
N PRO A 113 -8.51 19.45 24.76
CA PRO A 113 -7.19 19.81 24.31
C PRO A 113 -6.67 18.67 23.43
N SER A 114 -6.23 18.99 22.22
CA SER A 114 -5.55 18.02 21.38
C SER A 114 -4.31 17.57 22.14
N GLY A 115 -4.27 16.29 22.55
CA GLY A 115 -3.08 15.67 23.08
C GLY A 115 -1.88 15.99 22.18
N SER A 116 -0.79 16.36 22.83
CA SER A 116 0.48 16.77 22.23
C SER A 116 0.94 15.82 21.12
N SER A 117 1.35 16.40 19.99
CA SER A 117 2.25 15.74 19.05
C SER A 117 3.60 16.48 19.12
N GLY A 118 4.56 15.87 19.82
CA GLY A 118 5.99 16.10 19.61
C GLY A 118 6.73 17.04 20.58
N SER A 119 6.97 16.59 21.81
CA SER A 119 8.05 17.12 22.68
C SER A 119 9.37 16.40 22.38
N GLY A 120 10.37 17.14 21.87
CA GLY A 120 11.76 17.17 22.33
C GLY A 120 12.68 15.93 22.34
N ARG A 121 13.92 16.19 21.87
CA ARG A 121 15.25 15.66 22.27
C ARG A 121 15.90 14.60 21.36
N GLY A 122 17.09 14.97 20.89
CA GLY A 122 18.08 14.22 20.12
C GLY A 122 19.12 15.20 19.62
#